data_AF-A0A7C8DDH7-F1
#
_entry.id   AF-A0A7C8DDH7-F1
#
_cell.length_a   1.000
_cell.length_b   1.000
_cell.length_c   1.000
_cell.angle_alpha   90.00
_cell.angle_beta   90.00
_cell.angle_gamma   90.00
#
_symmetry.space_group_name_H-M   'P 1'
#
loop_
_entity.id
_entity.type
_entity.pdbx_description
1 polymer ?
#
loop_
_entity_poly.entity_id
_entity_poly.type
_entity_poly.pdbx_seq_one_letter_code
_entity_poly.pdbx_strand_id
1 'polypeptide(L)'
;MPITEVNEILEQVASGELTQADAQKLLGTRGDEQLGAIRHETPAPEQLSIFAIIMLLMVVQLLYDALFIFGLIEGWDQTFLSFIIGMAMLTFGLMLDLYRRSFLPDVLETKRRRDKVVPRLER
;
A
#
# COMPACT_ATOMS: atom_id res chain seq x y z
N MET A 1 8.45 10.37 29.96
CA MET A 1 8.35 11.61 30.76
C MET A 1 7.76 11.28 32.12
N PRO A 2 8.28 11.85 33.21
CA PRO A 2 7.62 11.86 34.50
C PRO A 2 6.32 12.68 34.43
N ILE A 3 5.28 12.28 35.18
CA ILE A 3 3.94 12.90 35.15
C ILE A 3 3.99 14.37 35.59
N THR A 4 4.92 14.71 36.48
CA THR A 4 5.12 16.06 37.01
C THR A 4 5.52 17.07 35.92
N GLU A 5 6.46 16.71 35.04
CA GLU A 5 6.89 17.57 33.92
C GLU A 5 5.76 17.83 32.92
N VAL A 6 4.88 16.84 32.70
CA VAL A 6 3.74 17.00 31.78
C VAL A 6 2.73 18.00 32.32
N ASN A 7 2.45 17.98 33.63
CA ASN A 7 1.54 18.93 34.25
C ASN A 7 2.06 20.38 34.17
N GLU A 8 3.36 20.59 34.40
CA GLU A 8 3.97 21.92 34.28
C GLU A 8 3.84 22.48 32.85
N ILE A 9 4.06 21.64 31.84
CA ILE A 9 3.91 22.05 30.43
C ILE A 9 2.44 22.40 30.11
N LEU A 10 1.47 21.66 30.66
CA LEU A 10 0.04 21.95 30.47
C LEU A 10 -0.39 23.24 31.16
N GLU A 11 0.15 23.52 32.34
CA GLU A 11 -0.11 24.75 33.08
C GLU A 11 0.45 25.98 32.35
N GLN A 12 1.63 25.86 31.73
CA GLN A 12 2.23 26.92 30.88
C GLN A 12 1.44 27.17 29.59
N VAL A 13 0.75 26.17 29.04
CA VAL A 13 -0.18 26.37 27.91
C VAL A 13 -1.44 27.09 28.38
N ALA A 14 -1.96 26.74 29.57
CA ALA A 14 -3.16 27.36 30.14
C ALA A 14 -2.92 28.84 30.54
N SER A 15 -1.72 29.18 31.00
CA SER A 15 -1.30 30.56 31.28
C SER A 15 -1.04 31.39 30.02
N GLY A 16 -0.97 30.74 28.85
CA GLY A 16 -0.68 31.38 27.55
C GLY A 16 0.79 31.67 27.30
N GLU A 17 1.69 31.23 28.19
CA GLU A 17 3.15 31.38 28.04
C GLU A 17 3.70 30.46 26.94
N LEU A 18 3.03 29.32 26.68
CA LEU A 18 3.39 28.37 25.63
C LEU A 18 2.26 28.18 24.61
N THR A 19 2.64 28.14 23.34
CA THR A 19 1.70 27.77 22.27
C THR A 19 1.45 26.27 22.29
N GLN A 20 0.26 25.84 21.85
CA GLN A 20 -0.09 24.42 21.74
C GLN A 20 0.91 23.65 20.84
N ALA A 21 1.43 24.29 19.79
CA ALA A 21 2.37 23.68 18.85
C ALA A 21 3.76 23.42 19.48
N ASP A 22 4.18 24.29 20.40
CA ASP A 22 5.44 24.15 21.13
C ASP A 22 5.31 23.13 22.26
N ALA A 23 4.19 23.12 22.97
CA ALA A 23 3.89 22.10 23.98
C ALA A 23 3.81 20.68 23.38
N GLN A 24 3.15 20.53 22.22
CA GLN A 24 3.14 19.24 21.50
C GLN A 24 4.55 18.78 21.07
N LYS A 25 5.44 19.72 20.72
CA LYS A 25 6.82 19.43 20.36
C LYS A 25 7.62 18.94 21.58
N LEU A 26 7.40 19.57 22.74
CA LEU A 26 8.02 19.18 24.01
C LEU A 26 7.52 17.81 24.49
N LEU A 27 6.22 17.55 24.36
CA LEU A 27 5.58 16.29 24.75
C LEU A 27 5.84 15.14 23.77
N GLY A 28 6.42 15.41 22.59
CA GLY A 28 6.61 14.40 21.55
C GLY A 28 5.29 13.86 20.97
N THR A 29 4.20 14.61 21.11
CA THR A 29 2.86 14.31 20.56
C THR A 29 2.55 15.10 19.29
N ARG A 30 3.51 15.90 18.81
CA ARG A 30 3.39 16.67 17.58
C ARG A 30 3.06 15.77 16.39
N GLY A 31 1.90 15.99 15.77
CA GLY A 31 1.42 15.21 14.63
C GLY A 31 0.65 13.94 14.99
N ASP A 32 0.33 13.71 16.28
CA ASP A 32 -0.51 12.57 16.71
C ASP A 32 -1.92 12.62 16.09
N GLU A 33 -2.42 13.82 15.81
CA GLU A 33 -3.66 14.08 15.09
C GLU A 33 -3.66 13.53 13.65
N GLN A 34 -2.49 13.22 13.07
CA GLN A 34 -2.35 12.60 11.76
C GLN A 34 -2.16 11.08 11.84
N LEU A 35 -2.15 10.48 13.03
CA LEU A 35 -1.99 9.04 13.21
C LEU A 35 -3.30 8.31 12.98
N GLY A 36 -3.23 7.24 12.19
CA GLY A 36 -4.42 6.55 11.71
C GLY A 36 -5.18 7.31 10.63
N ALA A 37 -4.66 8.45 10.16
CA ALA A 37 -5.19 9.13 8.98
C ALA A 37 -4.92 8.26 7.76
N ILE A 38 -5.99 7.80 7.12
CA ILE A 38 -5.93 7.05 5.86
C ILE A 38 -5.84 8.09 4.74
N ARG A 39 -4.69 8.15 4.08
CA ARG A 39 -4.51 8.97 2.88
C ARG A 39 -4.70 8.06 1.66
N HIS A 40 -5.60 8.45 0.78
CA HIS A 40 -5.75 7.86 -0.54
C HIS A 40 -4.99 8.75 -1.52
N GLU A 41 -3.93 8.22 -2.12
CA GLU A 41 -3.31 8.86 -3.27
C GLU A 41 -4.28 8.75 -4.45
N THR A 42 -4.50 9.85 -5.16
CA THR A 42 -5.35 9.83 -6.35
C THR A 42 -4.68 8.97 -7.43
N PRO A 43 -5.39 8.02 -8.06
CA PRO A 43 -4.82 7.19 -9.11
C PRO A 43 -4.33 8.03 -10.29
N ALA A 44 -3.35 7.49 -11.03
CA ALA A 44 -2.69 8.19 -12.13
C ALA A 44 -3.68 8.66 -13.21
N PRO A 45 -3.46 9.84 -13.83
CA PRO A 45 -4.40 10.44 -14.79
C PRO A 45 -4.57 9.63 -16.10
N GLU A 46 -3.69 8.67 -16.39
CA GLU A 46 -3.65 7.88 -17.63
C GLU A 46 -4.42 6.55 -17.56
N GLN A 47 -5.54 6.51 -16.85
CA GLN A 47 -6.26 5.25 -16.59
C GLN A 47 -6.83 4.59 -17.87
N LEU A 48 -7.17 5.40 -18.89
CA LEU A 48 -7.72 4.92 -20.17
C LEU A 48 -6.69 4.22 -21.06
N SER A 49 -5.45 4.71 -21.11
CA SER A 49 -4.40 4.08 -21.94
C SER A 49 -4.04 2.71 -21.40
N ILE A 50 -3.94 2.59 -20.07
CA ILE A 50 -3.61 1.33 -19.39
C ILE A 50 -4.76 0.34 -19.51
N PHE A 51 -6.00 0.81 -19.43
CA PHE A 51 -7.16 -0.01 -19.74
C PHE A 51 -7.08 -0.62 -21.15
N ALA A 52 -6.74 0.18 -22.16
CA ALA A 52 -6.59 -0.31 -23.53
C ALA A 52 -5.47 -1.36 -23.66
N ILE A 53 -4.35 -1.17 -22.95
CA ILE A 53 -3.25 -2.15 -22.91
C ILE A 53 -3.72 -3.47 -22.28
N ILE A 54 -4.44 -3.42 -21.15
CA ILE A 54 -5.01 -4.61 -20.50
C ILE A 54 -5.99 -5.33 -21.44
N MET A 55 -6.84 -4.58 -22.15
CA MET A 55 -7.76 -5.16 -23.14
C MET A 55 -7.01 -5.85 -24.29
N LEU A 56 -5.90 -5.29 -24.76
CA LEU A 56 -5.06 -5.93 -25.78
C LEU A 56 -4.42 -7.23 -25.23
N LEU A 57 -3.87 -7.17 -24.02
CA LEU A 57 -3.29 -8.35 -23.36
C LEU A 57 -4.34 -9.43 -23.11
N MET A 58 -5.60 -9.07 -22.84
CA MET A 58 -6.71 -10.00 -22.72
C MET A 58 -6.95 -10.78 -24.02
N VAL A 59 -6.89 -10.10 -25.18
CA VAL A 59 -7.02 -10.80 -26.48
C VAL A 59 -5.87 -11.77 -26.68
N VAL A 60 -4.64 -11.36 -26.37
CA VAL A 60 -3.45 -12.23 -26.44
C VAL A 60 -3.57 -13.42 -25.49
N GLN A 61 -4.09 -13.21 -24.28
CA GLN A 61 -4.36 -14.26 -23.31
C GLN A 61 -5.32 -15.31 -23.86
N LEU A 62 -6.45 -14.87 -24.44
CA LEU A 62 -7.43 -15.78 -25.04
C LEU A 62 -6.82 -16.59 -26.19
N LEU A 63 -5.89 -16.01 -26.96
CA LEU A 63 -5.16 -16.75 -27.99
C LEU A 63 -4.27 -17.84 -27.39
N TYR A 64 -3.54 -17.55 -26.30
CA TYR A 64 -2.73 -18.56 -25.62
C TYR A 64 -3.59 -19.67 -25.01
N ASP A 65 -4.71 -19.32 -24.37
CA ASP A 65 -5.62 -20.30 -23.76
C ASP A 65 -6.27 -21.20 -24.82
N ALA A 66 -6.72 -20.60 -25.93
CA ALA A 66 -7.27 -21.36 -27.06
C ALA A 66 -6.22 -22.28 -27.69
N LEU A 67 -5.00 -21.79 -27.90
CA LEU A 67 -3.89 -22.57 -28.44
C LEU A 67 -3.50 -23.73 -27.52
N PHE A 68 -3.52 -23.51 -26.21
CA PHE A 68 -3.24 -24.54 -25.22
C PHE A 68 -4.31 -25.65 -25.24
N ILE A 69 -5.59 -25.28 -25.26
CA ILE A 69 -6.71 -26.23 -25.36
C ILE A 69 -6.63 -27.00 -26.69
N PHE A 70 -6.37 -26.31 -27.80
CA PHE A 70 -6.21 -26.95 -29.10
C PHE A 70 -5.03 -27.93 -29.09
N GLY A 71 -3.88 -27.53 -28.55
CA GLY A 71 -2.70 -28.38 -28.44
C GLY A 71 -2.91 -29.62 -27.56
N LEU A 72 -3.76 -29.53 -26.53
CA LEU A 72 -4.17 -30.68 -25.73
C LEU A 72 -5.01 -31.68 -26.54
N ILE A 73 -5.94 -31.18 -27.37
CA ILE A 73 -6.81 -32.02 -28.21
C ILE A 73 -6.00 -32.73 -29.30
N GLU A 74 -5.08 -32.01 -29.94
CA GLU A 74 -4.24 -32.53 -31.02
C GLU A 74 -3.05 -33.37 -30.52
N GLY A 75 -2.84 -33.45 -29.19
CA GLY A 75 -1.78 -34.26 -28.60
C GLY A 75 -0.37 -33.74 -28.88
N TRP A 76 -0.18 -32.41 -28.85
CA TRP A 76 1.14 -31.80 -29.03
C TRP A 76 2.11 -32.16 -27.90
N ASP A 77 3.40 -31.96 -28.15
CA ASP A 77 4.46 -32.28 -27.20
C ASP A 77 4.33 -31.51 -25.87
N GLN A 78 4.64 -32.18 -24.77
CA GLN A 78 4.52 -31.62 -23.42
C GLN A 78 5.39 -30.37 -23.23
N THR A 79 6.57 -30.31 -23.83
CA THR A 79 7.47 -29.15 -23.72
C THR A 79 6.84 -27.92 -24.34
N PHE A 80 6.19 -28.10 -25.49
CA PHE A 80 5.51 -27.02 -26.19
C PHE A 80 4.27 -26.53 -25.43
N LEU A 81 3.45 -27.45 -24.91
CA LEU A 81 2.31 -27.09 -24.04
C LEU A 81 2.76 -26.33 -22.79
N SER A 82 3.85 -26.77 -22.16
CA SER A 82 4.42 -26.14 -20.97
C SER A 82 4.89 -24.72 -21.26
N PHE A 83 5.44 -24.48 -22.46
CA PHE A 83 5.80 -23.14 -22.91
C PHE A 83 4.56 -22.25 -23.10
N ILE A 84 3.53 -22.75 -23.78
CA ILE A 84 2.28 -21.98 -24.03
C ILE A 84 1.61 -21.58 -22.72
N ILE A 85 1.44 -22.52 -21.78
CA ILE A 85 0.84 -22.20 -20.48
C ILE A 85 1.74 -21.28 -19.63
N GLY A 86 3.06 -21.40 -19.77
CA GLY A 86 4.01 -20.47 -19.16
C GLY A 86 3.83 -19.04 -19.67
N MET A 87 3.66 -18.88 -20.99
CA MET A 87 3.37 -17.57 -21.60
C MET A 87 2.01 -17.03 -21.16
N ALA A 88 0.97 -17.89 -21.10
CA ALA A 88 -0.34 -17.53 -20.57
C ALA A 88 -0.26 -17.00 -19.13
N MET A 89 0.48 -17.69 -18.25
CA MET A 89 0.65 -17.24 -16.85
C MET A 89 1.46 -15.94 -16.76
N LEU A 90 2.47 -15.75 -17.61
CA LEU A 90 3.24 -14.51 -17.66
C LEU A 90 2.36 -13.34 -18.10
N THR A 91 1.59 -13.50 -19.19
CA THR A 91 0.66 -12.48 -19.69
C THR A 91 -0.39 -12.13 -18.64
N PHE A 92 -0.96 -13.12 -17.94
CA PHE A 92 -1.89 -12.90 -16.84
C PHE A 92 -1.25 -12.15 -15.67
N GLY A 93 -0.04 -12.53 -15.26
CA GLY A 93 0.72 -11.83 -14.23
C GLY A 93 0.99 -10.36 -14.58
N LEU A 94 1.34 -10.08 -15.84
CA LEU A 94 1.54 -8.72 -16.34
C LEU A 94 0.24 -7.90 -16.29
N MET A 95 -0.89 -8.48 -16.68
CA MET A 95 -2.20 -7.81 -16.58
C MET A 95 -2.55 -7.45 -15.14
N LEU A 96 -2.31 -8.37 -14.19
CA LEU A 96 -2.54 -8.11 -12.76
C LEU A 96 -1.65 -7.00 -12.22
N ASP A 97 -0.38 -6.96 -12.61
CA ASP A 97 0.55 -5.90 -12.18
C ASP A 97 0.13 -4.52 -12.72
N LEU A 98 -0.24 -4.43 -14.00
CA LEU A 98 -0.78 -3.22 -14.61
C LEU A 98 -2.10 -2.78 -13.94
N TYR A 99 -2.98 -3.73 -13.65
CA TYR A 99 -4.23 -3.43 -12.93
C TYR A 99 -3.95 -2.88 -11.53
N ARG A 100 -3.04 -3.53 -10.79
CA ARG A 100 -2.63 -3.10 -9.44
C ARG A 100 -2.06 -1.69 -9.45
N ARG A 101 -1.20 -1.38 -10.40
CA ARG A 101 -0.53 -0.08 -10.45
C ARG A 101 -1.48 1.07 -10.83
N SER A 102 -2.57 0.78 -11.54
CA SER A 102 -3.35 1.82 -12.22
C SER A 102 -4.80 1.95 -11.77
N PHE A 103 -5.37 0.92 -11.14
CA PHE A 103 -6.75 0.91 -10.70
C PHE A 103 -6.91 0.73 -9.20
N LEU A 104 -5.95 0.07 -8.53
CA LEU A 104 -5.98 -0.04 -7.08
C LEU A 104 -5.52 1.29 -6.46
N PRO A 105 -6.34 1.90 -5.57
CA PRO A 105 -5.93 3.10 -4.87
C PRO A 105 -4.82 2.77 -3.89
N ASP A 106 -3.74 3.53 -3.93
CA ASP A 106 -2.68 3.41 -2.92
C ASP A 106 -3.20 3.97 -1.60
N VAL A 107 -3.26 3.10 -0.60
CA VAL A 107 -3.70 3.43 0.75
C VAL A 107 -2.47 3.60 1.63
N LEU A 108 -2.15 4.84 1.99
CA LEU A 108 -1.10 5.15 2.94
C LEU A 108 -1.72 5.29 4.33
N GLU A 109 -1.43 4.32 5.20
CA GLU A 109 -1.82 4.36 6.60
C GLU A 109 -0.63 4.80 7.45
N THR A 110 -0.75 5.98 8.08
CA THR A 110 0.26 6.50 9.01
C THR A 110 0.15 5.77 10.36
N LYS A 111 0.93 4.71 10.53
CA LYS A 111 1.06 4.03 11.84
C LYS A 111 2.23 4.57 12.64
N ARG A 112 1.97 5.10 13.85
CA ARG A 112 3.02 5.30 14.85
C ARG A 112 3.22 4.01 15.63
N ARG A 113 4.48 3.61 15.75
CA ARG A 113 4.87 2.57 16.70
C ARG A 113 4.74 3.15 18.11
N ARG A 114 3.89 2.53 18.95
CA ARG A 114 3.75 2.92 20.35
C ARG A 114 5.11 2.81 21.05
N ASP A 115 5.51 3.88 21.73
CA ASP A 115 6.76 3.89 22.49
C ASP A 115 6.67 2.87 23.64
N LYS A 116 7.70 2.04 23.79
CA LYS A 116 7.76 1.05 24.88
C LYS A 116 8.05 1.80 26.18
N VAL A 117 7.05 1.91 27.05
CA VAL A 117 7.26 2.34 28.44
C VAL A 117 7.87 1.16 29.18
N VAL A 118 9.15 1.25 29.53
CA VAL A 118 9.79 0.32 30.48
C VAL A 118 9.55 0.90 31.86
N PRO A 119 8.68 0.31 32.70
CA PRO A 119 8.56 0.75 34.09
C PRO A 119 9.90 0.47 34.76
N ARG A 120 10.51 1.47 35.39
CA ARG A 120 11.57 1.16 36.36
C ARG A 120 10.88 0.44 37.51
N LEU A 121 11.18 -0.83 37.68
CA LEU A 121 10.93 -1.53 38.94
C LEU A 121 11.74 -0.79 40.00
N GLU A 122 11.06 -0.02 40.85
CA GLU A 122 11.66 0.52 42.07
C GLU A 122 12.22 -0.66 42.87
N ARG A 123 13.53 -0.62 43.13
CA ARG A 123 14.24 -1.50 44.07
C ARG A 123 14.78 -0.65 45.19
#